data_AF-A0A3G1HAE8-F1
#
_entry.id   AF-A0A3G1HAE8-F1
#
_cell.length_a   1.000
_cell.length_b   1.000
_cell.length_c   1.000
_cell.angle_alpha   90.00
_cell.angle_beta   90.00
_cell.angle_gamma   90.00
#
_symmetry.space_group_name_H-M   'P 1'
#
loop_
_entity.id
_entity.type
_entity.pdbx_description
1 polymer ?
#
loop_
_entity_poly.entity_id
_entity_poly.type
_entity_poly.pdbx_seq_one_letter_code
_entity_poly.pdbx_strand_id
1 'polypeptide(L)'
;MSHGDKVTEMPAGFHILASTPSCPIAAMADDARAYYGVQFHPEVTHTKQGLRILSRFVLDICGCAALWTPSNIVDDAIATVRAQVGSSKVLLGLSGGVDSSVVAALLHKAIGDQLTCVFVDNGLLRLHEGDQVMAMFAENMGVKVIRANAEDKFLGRLAGVADPEEKRKIIGRTFIEVFDEEATKLQDVKFLAQGTIYPDVIESAGAKTGKAHVIKSHHNVGGLPEDMQFELVEPLRELFKDEVRKIGLELGLPYDMVYRHPFPGPGLGVRILGEVKKEYADLLRQADHIFIEELRAFDWYHKT
;
A
#
# COMPACT_ATOMS: atom_id res chain seq x y z
N MET A 1 -8.85 -9.07 27.76
CA MET A 1 -10.22 -8.56 27.61
C MET A 1 -10.16 -7.04 27.71
N SER A 2 -10.90 -6.32 26.89
CA SER A 2 -10.99 -4.86 26.98
C SER A 2 -12.45 -4.54 27.14
N HIS A 3 -12.85 -4.17 28.35
CA HIS A 3 -14.21 -3.75 28.61
C HIS A 3 -14.16 -2.59 29.60
N GLY A 4 -14.55 -1.39 29.14
CA GLY A 4 -14.76 -0.24 30.01
C GLY A 4 -16.01 -0.44 30.87
N ASP A 5 -17.08 -0.90 30.22
CA ASP A 5 -18.35 -1.29 30.83
C ASP A 5 -18.50 -2.81 30.88
N LYS A 6 -19.45 -3.30 31.68
CA LYS A 6 -19.73 -4.74 31.82
C LYS A 6 -21.22 -5.00 31.75
N VAL A 7 -21.63 -5.91 30.88
CA VAL A 7 -23.01 -6.41 30.85
C VAL A 7 -23.33 -7.11 32.18
N THR A 8 -24.36 -6.64 32.88
CA THR A 8 -24.82 -7.20 34.17
C THR A 8 -26.06 -8.09 34.04
N GLU A 9 -26.86 -7.90 32.99
CA GLU A 9 -28.09 -8.65 32.72
C GLU A 9 -28.15 -9.04 31.24
N MET A 10 -28.47 -10.31 30.95
CA MET A 10 -28.64 -10.79 29.58
C MET A 10 -30.05 -10.44 29.06
N PRO A 11 -30.18 -10.01 27.80
CA PRO A 11 -31.49 -9.83 27.19
C PRO A 11 -32.29 -11.14 27.13
N ALA A 12 -33.62 -11.05 27.12
CA ALA A 12 -34.48 -12.22 26.98
C ALA A 12 -34.18 -13.00 25.68
N GLY A 13 -34.16 -14.33 25.79
CA GLY A 13 -33.82 -15.25 24.69
C GLY A 13 -32.32 -15.57 24.56
N PHE A 14 -31.45 -14.81 25.23
CA PHE A 14 -30.02 -15.12 25.25
C PHE A 14 -29.68 -16.16 26.32
N HIS A 15 -28.69 -16.98 26.01
CA HIS A 15 -28.03 -17.87 26.96
C HIS A 15 -26.53 -17.58 26.99
N ILE A 16 -25.89 -18.00 28.09
CA ILE A 16 -24.47 -17.77 28.33
C ILE A 16 -23.62 -18.76 27.53
N LEU A 17 -22.59 -18.25 26.84
CA LEU A 17 -21.60 -19.05 26.11
C LEU A 17 -20.25 -19.14 26.83
N ALA A 18 -19.84 -18.07 27.50
CA ALA A 18 -18.57 -18.01 28.19
C ALA A 18 -18.64 -17.11 29.43
N SER A 19 -17.85 -17.46 30.43
CA SER A 19 -17.71 -16.71 31.68
C SER A 19 -16.26 -16.68 32.14
N THR A 20 -15.91 -15.64 32.89
CA THR A 20 -14.65 -15.53 33.64
C THR A 20 -14.95 -15.04 35.06
N PRO A 21 -14.01 -15.17 36.02
CA PRO A 21 -14.23 -14.68 37.38
C PRO A 21 -14.59 -13.19 37.46
N SER A 22 -13.98 -12.35 36.61
CA SER A 22 -14.24 -10.90 36.58
C SER A 22 -15.38 -10.49 35.64
N CYS A 23 -15.76 -11.35 34.68
CA CYS A 23 -16.85 -11.11 33.73
C CYS A 23 -17.74 -12.35 33.58
N PRO A 24 -18.85 -12.44 34.35
CA PRO A 24 -19.77 -13.56 34.29
C PRO A 24 -20.38 -13.75 32.89
N ILE A 25 -20.74 -12.67 32.19
CA ILE A 25 -21.30 -12.73 30.83
C ILE A 25 -20.18 -12.35 29.83
N ALA A 26 -19.18 -13.22 29.67
CA ALA A 26 -18.06 -12.94 28.76
C ALA A 26 -18.43 -13.19 27.28
N ALA A 27 -19.38 -14.09 27.03
CA ALA A 27 -20.04 -14.25 25.74
C ALA A 27 -21.48 -14.74 25.93
N MET A 28 -22.38 -14.32 25.04
CA MET A 28 -23.79 -14.71 25.04
C MET A 28 -24.29 -14.94 23.61
N ALA A 29 -25.32 -15.77 23.46
CA ALA A 29 -25.95 -16.00 22.16
C ALA A 29 -27.45 -16.21 22.25
N ASP A 30 -28.11 -15.88 21.14
CA ASP A 30 -29.46 -16.32 20.79
C ASP A 30 -29.37 -17.06 19.46
N ASP A 31 -29.35 -18.39 19.51
CA ASP A 31 -29.17 -19.24 18.34
C ASP A 31 -30.37 -19.18 17.38
N ALA A 32 -31.57 -18.90 17.90
CA ALA A 32 -32.77 -18.80 17.08
C ALA A 32 -32.72 -17.56 16.17
N ARG A 33 -32.15 -16.46 16.67
CA ARG A 33 -31.93 -15.23 15.90
C ARG A 33 -30.53 -15.14 15.29
N ALA A 34 -29.65 -16.10 15.56
CA ALA A 34 -28.23 -16.07 15.20
C ALA A 34 -27.51 -14.80 15.67
N TYR A 35 -27.81 -14.34 16.90
CA TYR A 35 -27.14 -13.20 17.51
C TYR A 35 -26.07 -13.66 18.50
N TYR A 36 -24.88 -13.08 18.40
CA TYR A 36 -23.73 -13.46 19.23
C TYR A 36 -23.04 -12.20 19.73
N GLY A 37 -22.70 -12.18 21.02
CA GLY A 37 -21.97 -11.09 21.65
C GLY A 37 -20.78 -11.61 22.43
N VAL A 38 -19.64 -10.91 22.36
CA VAL A 38 -18.41 -11.22 23.09
C VAL A 38 -17.88 -9.96 23.78
N GLN A 39 -17.41 -10.08 25.04
CA GLN A 39 -16.75 -8.99 25.79
C GLN A 39 -15.22 -9.14 25.76
N PHE A 40 -14.69 -9.65 24.66
CA PHE A 40 -13.28 -9.75 24.34
C PHE A 40 -13.08 -9.59 22.83
N HIS A 41 -11.84 -9.37 22.41
CA HIS A 41 -11.49 -9.12 21.02
C HIS A 41 -10.99 -10.41 20.34
N PRO A 42 -11.82 -11.11 19.53
CA PRO A 42 -11.36 -12.28 18.78
C PRO A 42 -10.41 -11.92 17.62
N GLU A 43 -10.31 -10.65 17.23
CA GLU A 43 -9.47 -10.16 16.14
C GLU A 43 -7.99 -9.93 16.54
N VAL A 44 -7.68 -9.87 17.84
CA VAL A 44 -6.31 -9.60 18.32
C VAL A 44 -5.53 -10.88 18.61
N THR A 45 -4.21 -10.82 18.45
CA THR A 45 -3.28 -11.95 18.67
C THR A 45 -3.28 -12.50 20.10
N HIS A 46 -3.69 -11.69 21.08
CA HIS A 46 -3.83 -12.13 22.48
C HIS A 46 -4.91 -13.20 22.66
N THR A 47 -5.91 -13.26 21.77
CA THR A 47 -6.91 -14.32 21.76
C THR A 47 -6.43 -15.45 20.87
N LYS A 48 -5.76 -16.45 21.47
CA LYS A 48 -5.05 -17.54 20.75
C LYS A 48 -5.92 -18.31 19.73
N GLN A 49 -7.23 -18.41 19.96
CA GLN A 49 -8.19 -19.05 19.04
C GLN A 49 -9.16 -18.04 18.42
N GLY A 50 -8.81 -16.76 18.41
CA GLY A 50 -9.67 -15.68 17.93
C GLY A 50 -10.07 -15.85 16.47
N LEU A 51 -9.10 -16.19 15.61
CA LEU A 51 -9.38 -16.51 14.19
C LEU A 51 -10.36 -17.67 14.05
N ARG A 52 -10.26 -18.73 14.87
CA ARG A 52 -11.20 -19.85 14.84
C ARG A 52 -12.62 -19.43 15.20
N ILE A 53 -12.78 -18.51 16.15
CA ILE A 53 -14.08 -17.93 16.52
C ILE A 53 -14.66 -17.15 15.34
N LEU A 54 -13.86 -16.29 14.71
CA LEU A 54 -14.30 -15.51 13.55
C LEU A 54 -14.62 -16.41 12.35
N SER A 55 -13.81 -17.43 12.07
CA SER A 55 -14.07 -18.41 11.01
C SER A 55 -15.36 -19.19 11.23
N ARG A 56 -15.63 -19.62 12.47
CA ARG A 56 -16.90 -20.26 12.84
C ARG A 56 -18.09 -19.33 12.56
N PHE A 57 -17.96 -18.06 12.90
CA PHE A 57 -19.01 -17.08 12.64
C PHE A 57 -19.25 -16.85 11.14
N VAL A 58 -18.20 -16.56 10.38
CA VAL A 58 -18.32 -16.20 8.96
C VAL A 58 -18.68 -17.41 8.09
N LEU A 59 -18.00 -18.54 8.26
CA LEU A 59 -18.14 -19.69 7.36
C LEU A 59 -19.31 -20.59 7.75
N ASP A 60 -19.43 -20.92 9.04
CA ASP A 60 -20.41 -21.93 9.46
C ASP A 60 -21.76 -21.29 9.82
N ILE A 61 -21.75 -20.19 10.58
CA ILE A 61 -22.99 -19.53 11.06
C ILE A 61 -23.62 -18.66 9.97
N CYS A 62 -22.84 -17.77 9.34
CA CYS A 62 -23.34 -16.94 8.24
C CYS A 62 -23.43 -17.71 6.91
N GLY A 63 -22.79 -18.88 6.79
CA GLY A 63 -22.79 -19.69 5.57
C GLY A 63 -22.03 -19.04 4.42
N CYS A 64 -21.10 -18.11 4.69
CA CYS A 64 -20.34 -17.45 3.63
C CYS A 64 -19.32 -18.40 3.00
N ALA A 65 -19.22 -18.38 1.68
CA ALA A 65 -18.17 -19.09 0.97
C ALA A 65 -16.82 -18.36 1.07
N ALA A 66 -15.73 -19.11 1.21
CA ALA A 66 -14.36 -18.58 1.28
C ALA A 66 -13.77 -18.30 -0.13
N LEU A 67 -14.45 -17.45 -0.91
CA LEU A 67 -14.04 -17.13 -2.29
C LEU A 67 -12.98 -16.03 -2.37
N TRP A 68 -12.76 -15.29 -1.29
CA TRP A 68 -11.75 -14.24 -1.20
C TRP A 68 -10.34 -14.83 -1.04
N THR A 69 -9.79 -15.34 -2.14
CA THR A 69 -8.45 -15.94 -2.21
C THR A 69 -7.55 -15.13 -3.15
N PRO A 70 -6.21 -15.13 -2.97
CA PRO A 70 -5.32 -14.34 -3.82
C PRO A 70 -5.51 -14.56 -5.32
N SER A 71 -5.69 -15.81 -5.75
CA SER A 71 -5.95 -16.15 -7.16
C SER A 71 -7.27 -15.56 -7.65
N ASN A 72 -8.37 -15.73 -6.92
CA ASN A 72 -9.67 -15.16 -7.32
C ASN A 72 -9.65 -13.63 -7.36
N ILE A 73 -8.96 -12.98 -6.41
CA ILE A 73 -8.79 -11.52 -6.39
C ILE A 73 -8.02 -11.05 -7.62
N VAL A 74 -6.94 -11.73 -7.99
CA VAL A 74 -6.15 -11.40 -9.19
C VAL A 74 -7.00 -11.55 -10.45
N ASP A 75 -7.76 -12.64 -10.59
CA ASP A 75 -8.58 -12.90 -11.76
C ASP A 75 -9.73 -11.88 -11.90
N ASP A 76 -10.40 -11.55 -10.79
CA ASP A 76 -11.45 -10.53 -10.74
C ASP A 76 -10.91 -9.13 -11.08
N ALA A 77 -9.76 -8.75 -10.50
CA ALA A 77 -9.14 -7.46 -10.76
C ALA A 77 -8.66 -7.34 -12.22
N ILE A 78 -8.14 -8.41 -12.82
CA ILE A 78 -7.80 -8.44 -14.26
C ILE A 78 -9.04 -8.24 -15.12
N ALA A 79 -10.13 -8.94 -14.82
CA ALA A 79 -11.39 -8.82 -15.56
C ALA A 79 -11.95 -7.39 -15.47
N THR A 80 -11.96 -6.82 -14.26
CA THR A 80 -12.41 -5.45 -13.99
C THR A 80 -11.57 -4.42 -14.74
N VAL A 81 -10.24 -4.52 -14.68
CA VAL A 81 -9.33 -3.62 -15.41
C VAL A 81 -9.58 -3.70 -16.91
N ARG A 82 -9.70 -4.90 -17.48
CA ARG A 82 -9.95 -5.07 -18.92
C ARG A 82 -11.28 -4.44 -19.34
N ALA A 83 -12.32 -4.63 -18.54
CA ALA A 83 -13.64 -4.05 -18.79
C ALA A 83 -13.62 -2.52 -18.71
N GLN A 84 -12.89 -1.95 -17.75
CA GLN A 84 -12.79 -0.51 -17.55
C GLN A 84 -11.95 0.17 -18.64
N VAL A 85 -10.77 -0.38 -18.94
CA VAL A 85 -9.75 0.26 -19.79
C VAL A 85 -10.00 0.01 -21.28
N GLY A 86 -10.54 -1.16 -21.63
CA GLY A 86 -10.75 -1.58 -23.02
C GLY A 86 -9.44 -1.65 -23.80
N SER A 87 -9.33 -0.82 -24.84
CA SER A 87 -8.14 -0.68 -25.70
C SER A 87 -7.33 0.59 -25.43
N SER A 88 -7.62 1.31 -24.34
CA SER A 88 -6.99 2.60 -24.04
C SER A 88 -5.65 2.40 -23.33
N LYS A 89 -4.69 3.31 -23.53
CA LYS A 89 -3.41 3.24 -22.82
C LYS A 89 -3.57 3.69 -21.37
N VAL A 90 -2.81 3.03 -20.50
CA VAL A 90 -2.76 3.31 -19.06
C VAL A 90 -1.35 3.74 -18.69
N LEU A 91 -1.26 4.86 -17.97
CA LEU A 91 -0.02 5.36 -17.39
C LEU A 91 0.03 4.99 -15.91
N LEU A 92 1.20 4.62 -15.41
CA LEU A 92 1.43 4.35 -13.99
C LEU A 92 2.70 5.04 -13.49
N GLY A 93 2.59 5.77 -12.38
CA GLY A 93 3.75 6.23 -11.62
C GLY A 93 4.35 5.10 -10.79
N LEU A 94 5.53 4.64 -11.17
CA LEU A 94 6.25 3.59 -10.48
C LEU A 94 7.17 4.21 -9.42
N SER A 95 7.10 3.71 -8.17
CA SER A 95 7.92 4.21 -7.06
C SER A 95 8.93 3.18 -6.52
N GLY A 96 8.91 1.94 -7.02
CA GLY A 96 9.67 0.82 -6.45
C GLY A 96 9.10 0.28 -5.13
N GLY A 97 8.04 0.89 -4.60
CA GLY A 97 7.28 0.36 -3.49
C GLY A 97 6.44 -0.86 -3.88
N VAL A 98 6.01 -1.63 -2.88
CA VAL A 98 5.22 -2.86 -3.09
C VAL A 98 3.91 -2.56 -3.84
N ASP A 99 3.18 -1.51 -3.48
CA ASP A 99 1.84 -1.26 -4.04
C ASP A 99 1.90 -0.92 -5.53
N SER A 100 2.70 0.08 -5.90
CA SER A 100 2.87 0.49 -7.31
C SER A 100 3.41 -0.65 -8.18
N SER A 101 4.23 -1.51 -7.61
CA SER A 101 4.77 -2.66 -8.32
C SER A 101 3.77 -3.80 -8.50
N VAL A 102 2.92 -4.06 -7.50
CA VAL A 102 1.81 -5.02 -7.63
C VAL A 102 0.79 -4.50 -8.65
N VAL A 103 0.50 -3.19 -8.66
CA VAL A 103 -0.32 -2.58 -9.73
C VAL A 103 0.34 -2.78 -11.09
N ALA A 104 1.64 -2.50 -11.24
CA ALA A 104 2.35 -2.69 -12.50
C ALA A 104 2.26 -4.14 -12.99
N ALA A 105 2.48 -5.10 -12.09
CA ALA A 105 2.37 -6.54 -12.38
C ALA A 105 0.96 -6.95 -12.81
N LEU A 106 -0.05 -6.52 -12.06
CA LEU A 106 -1.45 -6.82 -12.32
C LEU A 106 -1.90 -6.21 -13.66
N LEU A 107 -1.61 -4.94 -13.89
CA LEU A 107 -1.96 -4.25 -15.13
C LEU A 107 -1.22 -4.85 -16.32
N HIS A 108 0.06 -5.20 -16.19
CA HIS A 108 0.76 -5.85 -17.28
C HIS A 108 0.13 -7.20 -17.65
N LYS A 109 -0.22 -8.02 -16.65
CA LYS A 109 -0.95 -9.28 -16.88
C LYS A 109 -2.34 -9.05 -17.51
N ALA A 110 -3.00 -7.95 -17.17
CA ALA A 110 -4.32 -7.60 -17.69
C ALA A 110 -4.27 -7.07 -19.14
N ILE A 111 -3.42 -6.08 -19.42
CA ILE A 111 -3.50 -5.25 -20.63
C ILE A 111 -2.18 -5.17 -21.43
N GLY A 112 -1.11 -5.83 -20.98
CA GLY A 112 0.15 -5.96 -21.71
C GLY A 112 0.75 -4.61 -22.11
N ASP A 113 0.98 -4.42 -23.41
CA ASP A 113 1.64 -3.25 -24.02
C ASP A 113 0.84 -1.94 -23.90
N GLN A 114 -0.42 -1.99 -23.46
CA GLN A 114 -1.21 -0.79 -23.18
C GLN A 114 -0.70 -0.05 -21.93
N LEU A 115 0.05 -0.74 -21.06
CA LEU A 115 0.65 -0.16 -19.87
C LEU A 115 1.98 0.53 -20.21
N THR A 116 2.12 1.79 -19.79
CA THR A 116 3.41 2.47 -19.70
C THR A 116 3.65 2.92 -18.26
N CYS A 117 4.77 2.51 -17.70
CA CYS A 117 5.20 2.95 -16.37
C CYS A 117 6.21 4.08 -16.49
N VAL A 118 6.13 5.07 -15.61
CA VAL A 118 7.14 6.12 -15.45
C VAL A 118 7.73 6.00 -14.06
N PHE A 119 9.05 5.79 -13.99
CA PHE A 119 9.82 5.76 -12.76
C PHE A 119 10.64 7.04 -12.66
N VAL A 120 10.35 7.87 -11.64
CA VAL A 120 11.09 9.12 -11.40
C VAL A 120 12.24 8.84 -10.45
N ASP A 121 13.46 8.86 -10.97
CA ASP A 121 14.66 8.84 -10.15
C ASP A 121 14.96 10.25 -9.65
N ASN A 122 14.57 10.49 -8.41
CA ASN A 122 14.70 11.77 -7.74
C ASN A 122 16.09 12.00 -7.11
N GLY A 123 17.03 11.06 -7.26
CA GLY A 123 18.34 11.16 -6.62
C GLY A 123 18.29 11.07 -5.09
N LEU A 124 17.23 10.49 -4.52
CA LEU A 124 17.05 10.24 -3.08
C LEU A 124 16.67 8.79 -2.77
N LEU A 125 16.90 7.89 -3.72
CA LEU A 125 16.71 6.44 -3.59
C LEU A 125 17.88 5.78 -2.85
N ARG A 126 17.70 4.52 -2.44
CA ARG A 126 18.79 3.69 -1.89
C ARG A 126 19.84 3.39 -2.95
N LEU A 127 20.99 2.88 -2.50
CA LEU A 127 22.07 2.47 -3.40
C LEU A 127 21.56 1.42 -4.41
N HIS A 128 21.79 1.65 -5.71
CA HIS A 128 21.37 0.80 -6.83
C HIS A 128 19.86 0.57 -6.99
N GLU A 129 19.00 1.21 -6.20
CA GLU A 129 17.57 0.93 -6.21
C GLU A 129 16.93 1.28 -7.56
N GLY A 130 17.32 2.39 -8.18
CA GLY A 130 16.81 2.76 -9.51
C GLY A 130 17.13 1.69 -10.55
N ASP A 131 18.36 1.18 -10.56
CA ASP A 131 18.79 0.14 -11.51
C ASP A 131 18.07 -1.20 -11.23
N GLN A 132 17.92 -1.56 -9.95
CA GLN A 132 17.20 -2.77 -9.54
C GLN A 132 15.72 -2.72 -9.94
N VAL A 133 15.06 -1.57 -9.81
CA VAL A 133 13.67 -1.38 -10.26
C VAL A 133 13.58 -1.56 -11.78
N MET A 134 14.49 -0.95 -12.54
CA MET A 134 14.50 -1.08 -14.00
C MET A 134 14.74 -2.52 -14.44
N ALA A 135 15.75 -3.20 -13.88
CA ALA A 135 16.06 -4.59 -14.19
C ALA A 135 14.87 -5.51 -13.86
N MET A 136 14.23 -5.32 -12.70
CA MET A 136 13.09 -6.13 -12.28
C MET A 136 11.94 -6.08 -13.29
N PHE A 137 11.54 -4.90 -13.74
CA PHE A 137 10.39 -4.75 -14.64
C PHE A 137 10.72 -5.03 -16.11
N ALA A 138 11.92 -4.64 -16.57
CA ALA A 138 12.33 -4.87 -17.94
C ALA A 138 12.68 -6.33 -18.21
N GLU A 139 13.48 -6.96 -17.33
CA GLU A 139 14.04 -8.30 -17.56
C GLU A 139 13.08 -9.42 -17.14
N ASN A 140 12.35 -9.25 -16.03
CA ASN A 140 11.50 -10.34 -15.50
C ASN A 140 10.05 -10.28 -15.95
N MET A 141 9.56 -9.10 -16.37
CA MET A 141 8.14 -8.91 -16.66
C MET A 141 7.86 -8.39 -18.06
N GLY A 142 8.84 -7.83 -18.78
CA GLY A 142 8.60 -7.20 -20.08
C GLY A 142 7.73 -5.93 -20.01
N VAL A 143 7.66 -5.28 -18.84
CA VAL A 143 6.89 -4.05 -18.65
C VAL A 143 7.67 -2.89 -19.25
N LYS A 144 6.99 -2.06 -20.04
CA LYS A 144 7.56 -0.81 -20.55
C LYS A 144 7.71 0.20 -19.40
N VAL A 145 8.95 0.45 -19.00
CA VAL A 145 9.28 1.45 -17.97
C VAL A 145 10.13 2.57 -18.57
N ILE A 146 9.69 3.82 -18.39
CA ILE A 146 10.44 5.03 -18.72
C ILE A 146 11.09 5.53 -17.42
N ARG A 147 12.42 5.62 -17.41
CA ARG A 147 13.16 6.21 -16.29
C ARG A 147 13.39 7.69 -16.54
N ALA A 148 12.82 8.54 -15.69
CA ALA A 148 13.07 9.98 -15.66
C ALA A 148 14.17 10.27 -14.64
N ASN A 149 15.38 10.53 -15.10
CA ASN A 149 16.49 10.92 -14.23
C ASN A 149 16.39 12.42 -13.90
N ALA A 150 16.06 12.72 -12.64
CA ALA A 150 15.78 14.08 -12.20
C ALA A 150 16.59 14.52 -10.96
N GLU A 151 17.64 13.77 -10.56
CA GLU A 151 18.48 14.06 -9.39
C GLU A 151 18.85 15.54 -9.27
N ASP A 152 19.41 16.14 -10.32
CA ASP A 152 19.83 17.56 -10.31
C ASP A 152 18.66 18.52 -10.04
N LYS A 153 17.47 18.25 -10.59
CA LYS A 153 16.26 19.07 -10.39
C LYS A 153 15.79 19.01 -8.94
N PHE A 154 15.81 17.82 -8.33
CA PHE A 154 15.42 17.64 -6.94
C PHE A 154 16.45 18.25 -5.98
N LEU A 155 17.74 17.94 -6.15
CA LEU A 155 18.81 18.46 -5.29
C LEU A 155 18.92 19.99 -5.40
N GLY A 156 18.79 20.55 -6.61
CA GLY A 156 18.79 22.01 -6.82
C GLY A 156 17.64 22.72 -6.10
N ARG A 157 16.45 22.10 -6.03
CA ARG A 157 15.30 22.66 -5.30
C ARG A 157 15.36 22.47 -3.79
N LEU A 158 16.14 21.51 -3.32
CA LEU A 158 16.35 21.24 -1.90
C LEU A 158 17.52 22.04 -1.30
N ALA A 159 18.27 22.76 -2.14
CA ALA A 159 19.38 23.61 -1.69
C ALA A 159 18.91 24.64 -0.66
N GLY A 160 19.59 24.69 0.49
CA GLY A 160 19.26 25.56 1.61
C GLY A 160 18.02 25.18 2.43
N VAL A 161 17.30 24.09 2.10
CA VAL A 161 16.06 23.71 2.78
C VAL A 161 16.32 22.71 3.90
N ALA A 162 16.11 23.13 5.15
CA ALA A 162 16.30 22.28 6.32
C ALA A 162 14.99 21.74 6.92
N ASP A 163 13.88 22.47 6.78
CA ASP A 163 12.59 22.09 7.38
C ASP A 163 12.05 20.81 6.74
N PRO A 164 11.70 19.77 7.54
CA PRO A 164 11.29 18.49 7.00
C PRO A 164 9.97 18.54 6.23
N GLU A 165 9.04 19.43 6.60
CA GLU A 165 7.75 19.55 5.90
C GLU A 165 7.91 20.32 4.58
N GLU A 166 8.76 21.35 4.53
CA GLU A 166 9.13 22.01 3.28
C GLU A 166 9.82 21.04 2.32
N LYS A 167 10.75 20.20 2.82
CA LYS A 167 11.36 19.15 2.00
C LYS A 167 10.31 18.21 1.40
N ARG A 168 9.34 17.76 2.20
CA ARG A 168 8.23 16.92 1.70
C ARG A 168 7.44 17.60 0.60
N LYS A 169 7.07 18.87 0.78
CA LYS A 169 6.31 19.65 -0.22
C LYS A 169 7.10 19.84 -1.51
N ILE A 170 8.37 20.19 -1.41
CA ILE A 170 9.25 20.40 -2.57
C ILE A 170 9.42 19.10 -3.35
N ILE A 171 9.68 17.99 -2.67
CA ILE A 171 9.84 16.68 -3.31
C ILE A 171 8.53 16.24 -3.97
N GLY A 172 7.40 16.34 -3.26
CA GLY A 172 6.09 15.99 -3.83
C GLY A 172 5.74 16.80 -5.08
N ARG A 173 5.88 18.13 -5.02
CA ARG A 173 5.63 19.01 -6.17
C ARG A 173 6.55 18.70 -7.34
N THR A 174 7.86 18.54 -7.08
CA THR A 174 8.84 18.27 -8.14
C THR A 174 8.62 16.90 -8.78
N PHE A 175 8.17 15.91 -8.01
CA PHE A 175 7.77 14.61 -8.55
C PHE A 175 6.60 14.73 -9.52
N ILE A 176 5.55 15.47 -9.14
CA ILE A 176 4.38 15.67 -10.01
C ILE A 176 4.78 16.37 -11.31
N GLU A 177 5.61 17.40 -11.23
CA GLU A 177 6.10 18.11 -12.42
C GLU A 177 6.92 17.21 -13.35
N VAL A 178 7.84 16.41 -12.82
CA VAL A 178 8.64 15.49 -13.66
C VAL A 178 7.76 14.38 -14.24
N PHE A 179 6.80 13.87 -13.46
CA PHE A 179 5.86 12.87 -13.94
C PHE A 179 4.98 13.41 -15.07
N ASP A 180 4.49 14.64 -14.95
CA ASP A 180 3.72 15.34 -15.98
C ASP A 180 4.55 15.62 -17.24
N GLU A 181 5.80 16.06 -17.08
CA GLU A 181 6.76 16.22 -18.19
C GLU A 181 6.96 14.90 -18.98
N GLU A 182 6.95 13.74 -18.32
CA GLU A 182 6.99 12.45 -19.03
C GLU A 182 5.63 12.02 -19.58
N ALA A 183 4.55 12.29 -18.86
CA ALA A 183 3.19 11.93 -19.27
C ALA A 183 2.79 12.64 -20.57
N THR A 184 3.11 13.93 -20.69
CA THR A 184 2.80 14.76 -21.87
C THR A 184 3.54 14.34 -23.14
N LYS A 185 4.65 13.60 -23.02
CA LYS A 185 5.36 12.99 -24.16
C LYS A 185 4.64 11.75 -24.71
N LEU A 186 3.70 11.18 -23.94
CA LEU A 186 2.95 10.00 -24.33
C LEU A 186 1.66 10.40 -25.04
N GLN A 187 1.38 9.73 -26.16
CA GLN A 187 0.15 9.95 -26.93
C GLN A 187 -0.93 8.93 -26.53
N ASP A 188 -2.18 9.39 -26.52
CA ASP A 188 -3.38 8.58 -26.33
C ASP A 188 -3.47 7.86 -24.97
N VAL A 189 -2.86 8.44 -23.93
CA VAL A 189 -3.06 7.99 -22.55
C VAL A 189 -4.41 8.52 -22.08
N LYS A 190 -5.31 7.62 -21.71
CA LYS A 190 -6.63 7.97 -21.17
C LYS A 190 -6.72 7.76 -19.66
N PHE A 191 -6.00 6.75 -19.16
CA PHE A 191 -6.10 6.33 -17.77
C PHE A 191 -4.81 6.55 -17.01
N LEU A 192 -4.95 6.93 -15.74
CA LEU A 192 -3.88 6.94 -14.76
C LEU A 192 -4.16 5.90 -13.68
N ALA A 193 -3.23 4.96 -13.55
CA ALA A 193 -3.27 3.95 -12.52
C ALA A 193 -2.65 4.42 -11.20
N GLN A 194 -3.25 4.01 -10.08
CA GLN A 194 -2.75 4.31 -8.73
C GLN A 194 -2.76 3.06 -7.85
N GLY A 195 -1.80 3.00 -6.93
CA GLY A 195 -1.67 1.94 -5.92
C GLY A 195 -2.50 2.18 -4.66
N THR A 196 -3.62 2.89 -4.75
CA THR A 196 -4.50 3.18 -3.62
C THR A 196 -5.03 1.89 -3.01
N ILE A 197 -4.85 1.73 -1.70
CA ILE A 197 -5.31 0.55 -0.94
C ILE A 197 -6.46 0.90 -0.01
N TYR A 198 -7.15 -0.11 0.51
CA TYR A 198 -8.37 0.09 1.30
C TYR A 198 -8.19 0.98 2.55
N PRO A 199 -7.07 0.91 3.30
CA PRO A 199 -6.79 1.88 4.36
C PRO A 199 -6.81 3.34 3.91
N ASP A 200 -6.33 3.66 2.71
CA ASP A 200 -6.32 5.04 2.18
C ASP A 200 -7.75 5.54 1.90
N VAL A 201 -8.62 4.63 1.45
CA VAL A 201 -10.05 4.91 1.22
C VAL A 201 -10.77 5.18 2.54
N ILE A 202 -10.46 4.43 3.59
CA ILE A 202 -11.04 4.62 4.93
C ILE A 202 -10.60 5.97 5.50
N GLU A 203 -9.30 6.31 5.41
CA GLU A 203 -8.75 7.58 5.88
C GLU A 203 -9.43 8.78 5.18
N SER A 204 -9.62 8.69 3.86
CA SER A 204 -10.27 9.76 3.08
C SER A 204 -11.80 9.85 3.29
N ALA A 205 -12.48 8.73 3.55
CA ALA A 205 -13.89 8.71 3.93
C ALA A 205 -14.11 9.32 5.34
N GLY A 206 -13.21 9.03 6.29
CA GLY A 206 -13.23 9.61 7.63
C GLY A 206 -13.11 11.13 7.64
N ALA A 207 -12.26 11.70 6.77
CA ALA A 207 -12.10 13.14 6.60
C ALA A 207 -13.39 13.84 6.14
N LYS A 208 -14.23 13.20 5.30
CA LYS A 208 -15.54 13.75 4.88
C LYS A 208 -16.57 13.81 6.02
N THR A 209 -16.39 13.02 7.08
CA THR A 209 -17.30 12.96 8.25
C THR A 209 -16.85 13.82 9.45
N GLY A 210 -15.79 14.62 9.29
CA GLY A 210 -15.43 15.70 10.21
C GLY A 210 -14.80 15.31 11.55
N LYS A 211 -14.43 14.04 11.77
CA LYS A 211 -13.82 13.56 13.03
C LYS A 211 -12.37 13.09 12.94
N ALA A 212 -11.77 13.07 11.75
CA ALA A 212 -10.38 12.69 11.57
C ALA A 212 -9.55 13.92 11.17
N HIS A 213 -8.59 14.31 12.00
CA HIS A 213 -7.49 15.16 11.54
C HIS A 213 -6.80 14.42 10.40
N VAL A 214 -6.58 15.11 9.28
CA VAL A 214 -5.92 14.56 8.08
C VAL A 214 -4.46 14.28 8.43
N ILE A 215 -4.19 13.13 9.02
CA ILE A 215 -2.83 12.63 9.31
C ILE A 215 -2.40 11.85 8.07
N LYS A 216 -2.07 12.59 7.00
CA LYS A 216 -1.16 12.24 5.89
C LYS A 216 -1.40 13.19 4.72
N SER A 217 -0.38 13.95 4.36
CA SER A 217 -0.29 14.60 3.06
C SER A 217 -0.05 13.53 1.98
N HIS A 218 -1.15 13.00 1.44
CA HIS A 218 -1.34 12.18 0.25
C HIS A 218 -0.08 11.51 -0.36
N HIS A 219 0.07 10.20 -0.13
CA HIS A 219 1.10 9.37 -0.75
C HIS A 219 0.67 8.66 -2.05
N ASN A 220 -0.56 8.85 -2.51
CA ASN A 220 -1.02 8.35 -3.82
C ASN A 220 -1.29 9.55 -4.73
N VAL A 221 -0.29 9.91 -5.56
CA VAL A 221 -0.33 10.92 -6.65
C VAL A 221 -1.46 11.96 -6.51
N GLY A 222 -1.56 12.60 -5.34
CA GLY A 222 -2.75 13.31 -4.87
C GLY A 222 -2.66 14.81 -5.09
N GLY A 223 -2.00 15.21 -6.17
CA GLY A 223 -1.74 16.61 -6.51
C GLY A 223 -1.56 16.80 -8.01
N LEU A 224 -2.16 15.93 -8.83
CA LEU A 224 -2.14 16.14 -10.27
C LEU A 224 -2.77 17.50 -10.58
N PRO A 225 -2.20 18.24 -11.54
CA PRO A 225 -2.77 19.51 -11.98
C PRO A 225 -4.27 19.35 -12.34
N GLU A 226 -5.10 20.36 -12.04
CA GLU A 226 -6.57 20.31 -12.30
C GLU A 226 -6.92 20.12 -13.79
N ASP A 227 -5.96 20.39 -14.67
CA ASP A 227 -6.05 20.25 -16.12
C ASP A 227 -5.71 18.84 -16.64
N MET A 228 -5.22 17.92 -15.79
CA MET A 228 -4.96 16.54 -16.22
C MET A 228 -6.27 15.76 -16.46
N GLN A 229 -6.54 15.47 -17.74
CA GLN A 229 -7.73 14.77 -18.24
C GLN A 229 -7.64 13.23 -18.14
N PHE A 230 -7.16 12.68 -17.02
CA PHE A 230 -7.06 11.23 -16.85
C PHE A 230 -8.24 10.64 -16.07
N GLU A 231 -8.74 9.49 -16.52
CA GLU A 231 -9.63 8.64 -15.73
C GLU A 231 -8.80 7.75 -14.80
N LEU A 232 -9.23 7.52 -13.55
CA LEU A 232 -8.46 6.75 -12.57
C LEU A 232 -8.72 5.24 -12.67
N VAL A 233 -7.66 4.45 -12.49
CA VAL A 233 -7.70 2.98 -12.35
C VAL A 233 -7.02 2.59 -11.03
N GLU A 234 -7.80 2.15 -10.05
CA GLU A 234 -7.32 1.85 -8.68
C GLU A 234 -7.59 0.38 -8.32
N PRO A 235 -6.86 -0.57 -8.90
CA PRO A 235 -7.23 -1.98 -8.81
C PRO A 235 -6.99 -2.61 -7.42
N LEU A 236 -6.30 -1.91 -6.52
CA LEU A 236 -6.02 -2.39 -5.15
C LEU A 236 -6.94 -1.75 -4.10
N ARG A 237 -7.93 -0.96 -4.53
CA ARG A 237 -8.74 -0.09 -3.67
C ARG A 237 -9.50 -0.82 -2.56
N GLU A 238 -9.76 -2.11 -2.74
CA GLU A 238 -10.50 -2.95 -1.78
C GLU A 238 -9.58 -3.86 -0.94
N LEU A 239 -8.26 -3.75 -1.10
CA LEU A 239 -7.29 -4.65 -0.48
C LEU A 239 -6.54 -4.01 0.68
N PHE A 240 -6.22 -4.81 1.70
CA PHE A 240 -5.26 -4.47 2.73
C PHE A 240 -3.81 -4.75 2.29
N LYS A 241 -2.85 -4.13 2.98
CA LYS A 241 -1.42 -4.21 2.63
C LYS A 241 -0.87 -5.64 2.62
N ASP A 242 -1.31 -6.50 3.51
CA ASP A 242 -0.89 -7.90 3.55
C ASP A 242 -1.50 -8.72 2.41
N GLU A 243 -2.72 -8.39 1.98
CA GLU A 243 -3.36 -8.97 0.79
C GLU A 243 -2.67 -8.54 -0.49
N VAL A 244 -2.31 -7.25 -0.61
CA VAL A 244 -1.47 -6.72 -1.70
C VAL A 244 -0.17 -7.51 -1.82
N ARG A 245 0.46 -7.85 -0.69
CA ARG A 245 1.65 -8.71 -0.69
C ARG A 245 1.37 -10.12 -1.22
N LYS A 246 0.29 -10.75 -0.74
CA LYS A 246 -0.09 -12.11 -1.17
C LYS A 246 -0.36 -12.16 -2.67
N ILE A 247 -1.11 -11.21 -3.22
CA ILE A 247 -1.35 -11.15 -4.66
C ILE A 247 -0.08 -10.79 -5.45
N GLY A 248 0.85 -10.03 -4.87
CA GLY A 248 2.15 -9.76 -5.49
C GLY A 248 2.94 -11.03 -5.74
N LEU A 249 2.98 -11.94 -4.76
CA LEU A 249 3.58 -13.27 -4.94
C LEU A 249 2.83 -14.10 -5.98
N GLU A 250 1.49 -14.08 -5.96
CA GLU A 250 0.64 -14.79 -6.94
C GLU A 250 0.88 -14.28 -8.38
N LEU A 251 1.19 -12.99 -8.53
CA LEU A 251 1.55 -12.36 -9.81
C LEU A 251 3.00 -12.64 -10.24
N GLY A 252 3.77 -13.39 -9.43
CA GLY A 252 5.14 -13.79 -9.74
C GLY A 252 6.21 -12.78 -9.31
N LEU A 253 5.86 -11.78 -8.49
CA LEU A 253 6.87 -10.84 -7.98
C LEU A 253 7.81 -11.52 -6.98
N PRO A 254 9.12 -11.20 -6.99
CA PRO A 254 10.08 -11.78 -6.06
C PRO A 254 9.72 -11.49 -4.59
N TYR A 255 9.90 -12.49 -3.73
CA TYR A 255 9.57 -12.38 -2.30
C TYR A 255 10.27 -11.19 -1.62
N ASP A 256 11.58 -11.03 -1.85
CA ASP A 256 12.37 -9.94 -1.27
C ASP A 256 11.86 -8.55 -1.63
N MET A 257 11.23 -8.43 -2.80
CA MET A 257 10.68 -7.19 -3.30
C MET A 257 9.27 -6.93 -2.73
N VAL A 258 8.48 -7.97 -2.50
CA VAL A 258 7.15 -7.89 -1.86
C VAL A 258 7.26 -7.64 -0.35
N TYR A 259 8.25 -8.24 0.31
CA TYR A 259 8.46 -8.17 1.76
C TYR A 259 9.59 -7.22 2.16
N ARG A 260 10.07 -6.38 1.24
CA ARG A 260 10.96 -5.26 1.58
C ARG A 260 10.30 -4.34 2.61
N HIS A 261 11.13 -3.75 3.46
CA HIS A 261 10.69 -2.68 4.35
C HIS A 261 10.17 -1.49 3.53
N PRO A 262 9.10 -0.82 4.02
CA PRO A 262 8.62 0.42 3.42
C PRO A 262 9.74 1.45 3.29
N PHE A 263 9.75 2.16 2.16
CA PHE A 263 10.64 3.29 1.93
C PHE A 263 9.77 4.54 1.72
N PRO A 264 10.04 5.66 2.41
CA PRO A 264 9.17 6.84 2.32
C PRO A 264 9.27 7.47 0.92
N GLY A 265 8.18 8.09 0.43
CA GLY A 265 8.20 8.74 -0.89
C GLY A 265 9.27 9.85 -1.04
N PRO A 266 9.55 10.68 -0.02
CA PRO A 266 10.70 11.58 -0.03
C PRO A 266 12.08 10.92 0.02
N GLY A 267 12.13 9.59 0.12
CA GLY A 267 13.33 8.78 0.21
C GLY A 267 14.30 9.21 1.30
N LEU A 268 15.58 9.32 0.95
CA LEU A 268 16.64 9.80 1.83
C LEU A 268 16.49 11.28 2.21
N GLY A 269 15.66 12.07 1.51
CA GLY A 269 15.43 13.49 1.81
C GLY A 269 14.88 13.74 3.22
N VAL A 270 14.16 12.78 3.80
CA VAL A 270 13.68 12.82 5.20
C VAL A 270 14.53 12.02 6.17
N ARG A 271 15.58 11.34 5.68
CA ARG A 271 16.58 10.62 6.50
C ARG A 271 17.82 11.47 6.75
N ILE A 272 18.11 12.42 5.88
CA ILE A 272 19.16 13.43 6.05
C ILE A 272 18.59 14.56 6.91
N LEU A 273 19.19 14.77 8.09
CA LEU A 273 18.81 15.87 8.97
C LEU A 273 19.39 17.18 8.44
N GLY A 274 18.54 18.22 8.37
CA GLY A 274 18.91 19.50 7.76
C GLY A 274 18.86 19.48 6.22
N GLU A 275 19.74 20.28 5.62
CA GLU A 275 19.86 20.45 4.17
C GLU A 275 20.28 19.14 3.48
N VAL A 276 19.64 18.83 2.36
CA VAL A 276 19.97 17.66 1.54
C VAL A 276 21.04 18.03 0.52
N LYS A 277 22.21 17.38 0.61
CA LYS A 277 23.32 17.53 -0.35
C LYS A 277 23.65 16.18 -0.99
N LYS A 278 24.15 16.21 -2.22
CA LYS A 278 24.59 15.01 -2.94
C LYS A 278 25.58 14.17 -2.13
N GLU A 279 26.59 14.84 -1.56
CA GLU A 279 27.58 14.21 -0.68
C GLU A 279 26.94 13.44 0.48
N TYR A 280 25.94 14.05 1.14
CA TYR A 280 25.26 13.42 2.28
C TYR A 280 24.37 12.26 1.83
N ALA A 281 23.70 12.39 0.70
CA ALA A 281 22.89 11.32 0.12
C ALA A 281 23.78 10.12 -0.29
N ASP A 282 24.91 10.37 -0.95
CA ASP A 282 25.83 9.32 -1.39
C ASP A 282 26.46 8.57 -0.20
N LEU A 283 26.89 9.29 0.84
CA LEU A 283 27.41 8.68 2.07
C LEU A 283 26.33 7.86 2.79
N LEU A 284 25.12 8.41 2.92
CA LEU A 284 24.01 7.73 3.58
C LEU A 284 23.58 6.47 2.81
N ARG A 285 23.61 6.47 1.48
CA ARG A 285 23.33 5.28 0.65
C ARG A 285 24.28 4.13 0.95
N GLN A 286 25.58 4.41 1.08
CA GLN A 286 26.57 3.40 1.39
C GLN A 286 26.36 2.83 2.80
N ALA A 287 26.11 3.71 3.78
CA ALA A 287 25.84 3.29 5.15
C ALA A 287 24.53 2.46 5.26
N ASP A 288 23.46 2.89 4.61
CA ASP A 288 22.18 2.14 4.55
C ASP A 288 22.36 0.79 3.87
N HIS A 289 23.16 0.72 2.79
CA HIS A 289 23.43 -0.53 2.09
C HIS A 289 24.11 -1.57 2.99
N ILE A 290 25.19 -1.18 3.69
CA ILE A 290 25.89 -2.07 4.64
C ILE A 290 24.94 -2.50 5.76
N PHE A 291 24.17 -1.57 6.32
CA PHE A 291 23.23 -1.90 7.40
C PHE A 291 22.19 -2.94 6.98
N ILE A 292 21.62 -2.79 5.77
CA ILE A 292 20.61 -3.72 5.25
C ILE A 292 21.24 -5.06 4.87
N GLU A 293 22.46 -5.07 4.33
CA GLU A 293 23.22 -6.28 4.03
C GLU A 293 23.46 -7.11 5.30
N GLU A 294 23.95 -6.48 6.36
CA GLU A 294 24.18 -7.15 7.65
C GLU A 294 22.88 -7.64 8.29
N LEU A 295 21.78 -6.87 8.21
CA LEU A 295 20.47 -7.34 8.68
C LEU A 295 19.99 -8.61 7.95
N ARG A 296 20.30 -8.74 6.66
CA ARG A 296 19.97 -9.93 5.87
C ARG A 296 20.93 -11.09 6.21
N ALA A 297 22.22 -10.83 6.28
CA ALA A 297 23.25 -11.84 6.58
C ALA A 297 23.02 -12.54 7.93
N PHE A 298 22.41 -11.85 8.90
CA PHE A 298 22.13 -12.38 10.23
C PHE A 298 20.64 -12.72 10.47
N ASP A 299 19.80 -12.83 9.44
CA ASP A 299 18.37 -13.17 9.54
C ASP A 299 17.57 -12.24 10.49
N TRP A 300 17.92 -10.96 10.52
CA TRP A 300 17.23 -9.93 11.29
C TRP A 300 16.26 -9.09 10.46
N TYR A 301 16.45 -9.04 9.14
CA TYR A 301 15.65 -8.20 8.26
C TYR A 301 14.13 -8.41 8.40
N HIS A 302 13.67 -9.65 8.55
CA HIS A 302 12.24 -9.97 8.69
C HIS A 302 11.74 -9.99 10.14
N LYS A 303 12.60 -9.73 11.12
CA LYS A 303 12.25 -9.70 12.55
C LYS A 303 11.94 -8.29 13.07
N THR A 304 12.25 -7.28 12.27
CA THR A 304 11.99 -5.85 12.51
C THR A 304 10.75 -5.40 11.76
#